data_AF-A0A6C0J603-F1
#
_entry.id   AF-A0A6C0J603-F1
#
_cell.length_a   1.000
_cell.length_b   1.000
_cell.length_c   1.000
_cell.angle_alpha   90.00
_cell.angle_beta   90.00
_cell.angle_gamma   90.00
#
_symmetry.space_group_name_H-M   'P 1'
#
loop_
_entity.id
_entity.type
_entity.pdbx_description
1 polymer ?
#
loop_
_entity_poly.entity_id
_entity_poly.type
_entity_poly.pdbx_seq_one_letter_code
_entity_poly.pdbx_strand_id
1 'polypeptide(L)'
;MGKNITKKNDNHITNKRPNKNKFNNQICDNNMTFEECELTILRQAVDETENIQGQKKVNSKDIQEMLEIVENFIINKKLICYGGTAINNILPKYAQFYKRDIEIPDYDFFSSNALDDAKELADIYEKAGYTEVEAKSGVHYGTFKVFVNFIPIADITHLHKDIYESITKDSIQIAGIKYAPPDFLRMSMYLELSRPSGDVSRWEKVMKRLAIMNKYHPMKINNDCNTIDFSKKIDITMAEEEKLHLTLRDIFIDNGSVFFGGYSTHLYSKHMGESKQKLVNKIPDFDIITEDIEKCALIVKEHLQRDKYKNIKIINHEAIGEIIPKHIEIKVGKYSMAFIYEPIACHSYNEISVDSKTVKVATIDTILAFYLSFLYANMPHYNKDRLLCIAMFLFQTEQQNRLEQKGILKRFSINCYGKQTTLEDIRSIKSDKFKEFKDSGISKDSKEYKMWFFKYNPTDKIEKPIIVKKKTNKTRKNKQKSPKEHPILALLPK
;
A
#
# COMPACT_ATOMS: atom_id res chain seq x y z
N MET A 1 28.51 84.11 -43.01
CA MET A 1 29.13 84.42 -41.70
C MET A 1 28.48 83.46 -40.69
N GLY A 2 29.10 82.55 -39.96
CA GLY A 2 30.48 82.21 -39.68
C GLY A 2 30.51 81.60 -38.27
N LYS A 3 31.05 80.37 -38.16
CA LYS A 3 31.55 79.65 -36.97
C LYS A 3 30.62 78.74 -36.13
N ASN A 4 31.03 77.46 -36.17
CA ASN A 4 30.92 76.34 -35.24
C ASN A 4 30.96 76.69 -33.74
N ILE A 5 30.20 75.92 -32.94
CA ILE A 5 30.67 75.34 -31.67
C ILE A 5 30.12 73.91 -31.52
N THR A 6 31.03 72.99 -31.20
CA THR A 6 30.91 71.56 -30.97
C THR A 6 30.23 71.21 -29.64
N LYS A 7 29.46 70.11 -29.59
CA LYS A 7 29.15 69.39 -28.35
C LYS A 7 29.39 67.88 -28.53
N LYS A 8 30.24 67.36 -27.66
CA LYS A 8 30.63 65.96 -27.50
C LYS A 8 29.44 65.12 -27.00
N ASN A 9 29.26 63.94 -27.59
CA ASN A 9 28.45 62.85 -27.04
C ASN A 9 29.40 61.87 -26.33
N ASP A 10 29.30 61.79 -25.00
CA ASP A 10 29.93 60.74 -24.19
C ASP A 10 29.03 59.50 -24.20
N ASN A 11 29.35 58.53 -25.04
CA ASN A 11 28.78 57.18 -24.98
C ASN A 11 29.59 56.33 -24.00
N HIS A 12 29.13 56.24 -22.75
CA HIS A 12 29.58 55.22 -21.81
C HIS A 12 29.03 53.85 -22.23
N ILE A 13 29.80 53.11 -23.04
CA ILE A 13 29.61 51.68 -23.24
C ILE A 13 30.09 50.97 -21.98
N THR A 14 29.16 50.57 -21.11
CA THR A 14 29.46 49.65 -20.01
C THR A 14 29.74 48.27 -20.57
N ASN A 15 31.02 47.96 -20.78
CA ASN A 15 31.51 46.59 -21.00
C ASN A 15 31.20 45.74 -19.76
N LYS A 16 30.04 45.06 -19.73
CA LYS A 16 29.85 43.92 -18.82
C LYS A 16 30.81 42.81 -19.27
N ARG A 17 31.91 42.64 -18.53
CA ARG A 17 32.79 41.48 -18.67
C ARG A 17 31.93 40.20 -18.55
N PRO A 18 32.12 39.18 -19.40
CA PRO A 18 31.44 37.91 -19.20
C PRO A 18 31.86 37.37 -17.83
N ASN A 19 30.88 37.03 -17.00
CA ASN A 19 31.12 36.48 -15.67
C ASN A 19 31.96 35.20 -15.86
N LYS A 20 33.24 35.25 -15.51
CA LYS A 20 34.16 34.12 -15.70
C LYS A 20 33.68 33.02 -14.76
N ASN A 21 33.20 31.90 -15.30
CA ASN A 21 32.71 30.79 -14.49
C ASN A 21 33.89 30.29 -13.63
N LYS A 22 33.68 30.20 -12.31
CA LYS A 22 34.60 29.76 -11.26
C LYS A 22 35.18 28.39 -11.58
N PHE A 23 34.38 27.54 -12.23
CA PHE A 23 34.76 26.23 -12.70
C PHE A 23 34.78 26.20 -14.24
N ASN A 24 35.78 25.53 -14.82
CA ASN A 24 35.85 25.27 -16.25
C ASN A 24 35.02 24.03 -16.64
N ASN A 25 33.79 23.95 -16.15
CA ASN A 25 32.85 22.88 -16.46
C ASN A 25 31.44 23.48 -16.62
N GLN A 26 30.72 23.08 -17.67
CA GLN A 26 29.42 23.63 -18.05
C GLN A 26 28.27 23.23 -17.10
N ILE A 27 28.43 22.12 -16.35
CA ILE A 27 27.44 21.68 -15.36
C ILE A 27 27.66 22.24 -13.96
N CYS A 28 28.77 22.95 -13.74
CA CYS A 28 29.06 23.58 -12.45
C CYS A 28 28.72 25.08 -12.48
N ASP A 29 28.08 25.56 -11.42
CA ASP A 29 27.78 26.99 -11.24
C ASP A 29 28.77 27.67 -10.28
N ASN A 30 28.77 29.01 -10.26
CA ASN A 30 29.70 29.80 -9.45
C ASN A 30 29.45 29.73 -7.94
N ASN A 31 28.25 29.31 -7.53
CA ASN A 31 27.85 29.20 -6.13
C ASN A 31 28.29 27.86 -5.52
N MET A 32 28.61 26.86 -6.34
CA MET A 32 29.11 25.57 -5.87
C MET A 32 30.50 25.66 -5.22
N THR A 33 30.77 24.81 -4.23
CA THR A 33 32.14 24.49 -3.78
C THR A 33 32.86 23.60 -4.79
N PHE A 34 34.17 23.39 -4.61
CA PHE A 34 34.93 22.49 -5.47
C PHE A 34 34.39 21.05 -5.36
N GLU A 35 34.10 20.62 -4.14
CA GLU A 35 33.54 19.30 -3.83
C GLU A 35 32.13 19.12 -4.42
N GLU A 36 31.30 20.17 -4.38
CA GLU A 36 29.96 20.14 -5.01
C GLU A 36 30.03 20.03 -6.54
N CYS A 37 30.98 20.74 -7.16
CA CYS A 37 31.23 20.62 -8.59
C CYS A 37 31.77 19.22 -8.95
N GLU A 38 32.72 18.68 -8.18
CA GLU A 38 33.24 17.31 -8.37
C GLU A 38 32.12 16.26 -8.25
N LEU A 39 31.25 16.37 -7.23
CA LEU A 39 30.14 15.46 -7.05
C LEU A 39 29.10 15.58 -8.17
N THR A 40 28.88 16.79 -8.70
CA THR A 40 27.97 17.01 -9.84
C THR A 40 28.51 16.35 -11.11
N ILE A 41 29.83 16.44 -11.34
CA ILE A 41 30.50 15.76 -12.44
C ILE A 41 30.39 14.23 -12.29
N LEU A 42 30.65 13.70 -11.10
CA LEU A 42 30.47 12.28 -10.82
C LEU A 42 29.04 11.81 -11.08
N ARG A 43 28.04 12.56 -10.59
CA ARG A 43 26.61 12.25 -10.81
C ARG A 43 26.27 12.22 -12.30
N GLN A 44 26.73 13.20 -13.08
CA GLN A 44 26.53 13.20 -14.53
C GLN A 44 27.17 11.96 -15.19
N ALA A 45 28.41 11.62 -14.82
CA ALA A 45 29.10 10.46 -15.39
C ALA A 45 28.40 9.14 -15.02
N VAL A 46 27.88 9.02 -13.79
CA VAL A 46 27.05 7.89 -13.34
C VAL A 46 25.78 7.82 -14.18
N ASP A 47 25.02 8.92 -14.30
CA ASP A 47 23.78 8.97 -15.07
C ASP A 47 24.01 8.57 -16.55
N GLU A 48 25.06 9.11 -17.19
CA GLU A 48 25.42 8.77 -18.57
C GLU A 48 25.78 7.28 -18.72
N THR A 49 26.57 6.75 -17.78
CA THR A 49 27.01 5.35 -17.79
C THR A 49 25.82 4.41 -17.60
N GLU A 50 24.96 4.69 -16.61
CA GLU A 50 23.75 3.91 -16.33
C GLU A 50 22.80 3.93 -17.53
N ASN A 51 22.63 5.09 -18.20
CA ASN A 51 21.81 5.18 -19.40
C ASN A 51 22.35 4.28 -20.53
N ILE A 52 23.65 4.32 -20.80
CA ILE A 52 24.28 3.50 -21.85
C ILE A 52 24.16 2.01 -21.55
N GLN A 53 24.43 1.62 -20.29
CA GLN A 53 24.35 0.22 -19.88
C GLN A 53 22.90 -0.29 -19.90
N GLY A 54 21.96 0.51 -19.41
CA GLY A 54 20.53 0.20 -19.40
C GLY A 54 19.98 -0.01 -20.81
N GLN A 55 20.27 0.92 -21.73
CA GLN A 55 19.85 0.80 -23.14
C GLN A 55 20.37 -0.47 -23.81
N LYS A 56 21.65 -0.83 -23.58
CA LYS A 56 22.21 -2.07 -24.13
C LYS A 56 21.51 -3.31 -23.57
N LYS A 57 21.18 -3.29 -22.29
CA LYS A 57 20.51 -4.42 -21.62
C LYS A 57 19.07 -4.59 -22.10
N VAL A 58 18.28 -3.51 -22.10
CA VAL A 58 16.88 -3.52 -22.52
C VAL A 58 16.73 -3.92 -23.98
N ASN A 59 17.58 -3.41 -24.87
CA ASN A 59 17.50 -3.68 -26.31
C ASN A 59 18.08 -5.05 -26.71
N SER A 60 18.57 -5.86 -25.76
CA SER A 60 18.95 -7.23 -26.08
C SER A 60 17.71 -8.04 -26.47
N LYS A 61 17.83 -8.84 -27.54
CA LYS A 61 16.73 -9.64 -28.09
C LYS A 61 16.10 -10.54 -27.02
N ASP A 62 16.94 -11.20 -26.24
CA ASP A 62 16.51 -12.11 -25.16
C ASP A 62 15.66 -11.41 -24.10
N ILE A 63 15.94 -10.15 -23.78
CA ILE A 63 15.15 -9.36 -22.80
C ILE A 63 13.84 -8.88 -23.42
N GLN A 64 13.84 -8.47 -24.68
CA GLN A 64 12.61 -8.09 -25.39
C GLN A 64 11.63 -9.27 -25.46
N GLU A 65 12.11 -10.47 -25.82
CA GLU A 65 11.30 -11.69 -25.83
C GLU A 65 10.81 -12.05 -24.41
N MET A 66 11.66 -11.87 -23.40
CA MET A 66 11.28 -12.10 -22.01
C MET A 66 10.13 -11.19 -21.55
N LEU A 67 10.18 -9.91 -21.93
CA LEU A 67 9.16 -8.91 -21.62
C LEU A 67 7.86 -9.19 -22.39
N GLU A 68 7.95 -9.57 -23.66
CA GLU A 68 6.79 -9.94 -24.46
C GLU A 68 6.04 -11.13 -23.87
N ILE A 69 6.74 -12.13 -23.34
CA ILE A 69 6.12 -13.30 -22.69
C ILE A 69 5.27 -12.89 -21.47
N VAL A 70 5.81 -12.08 -20.56
CA VAL A 70 5.06 -11.65 -19.36
C VAL A 70 3.90 -10.72 -19.72
N GLU A 71 4.09 -9.81 -20.68
CA GLU A 71 3.02 -8.92 -21.14
C GLU A 71 1.86 -9.71 -21.77
N ASN A 72 2.17 -10.66 -22.64
CA ASN A 72 1.18 -11.56 -23.25
C ASN A 72 0.47 -12.42 -22.19
N PHE A 73 1.20 -12.93 -21.19
CA PHE A 73 0.63 -13.66 -20.08
C PHE A 73 -0.39 -12.81 -19.31
N ILE A 74 -0.02 -11.59 -18.93
CA ILE A 74 -0.89 -10.63 -18.23
C ILE A 74 -2.15 -10.34 -19.05
N ILE A 75 -2.01 -10.08 -20.35
CA ILE A 75 -3.13 -9.80 -21.26
C ILE A 75 -4.08 -11.01 -21.33
N ASN A 76 -3.55 -12.20 -21.62
CA ASN A 76 -4.35 -13.41 -21.83
C ASN A 76 -5.11 -13.82 -20.57
N LYS A 77 -4.46 -13.71 -19.41
CA LYS A 77 -5.02 -14.05 -18.10
C LYS A 77 -5.86 -12.91 -17.51
N LYS A 78 -5.89 -11.75 -18.18
CA LYS A 78 -6.60 -10.52 -17.77
C LYS A 78 -6.20 -10.01 -16.39
N LEU A 79 -4.91 -10.17 -16.05
CA LEU A 79 -4.33 -9.76 -14.77
C LEU A 79 -4.20 -8.24 -14.69
N ILE A 80 -4.09 -7.72 -13.47
CA ILE A 80 -4.18 -6.27 -13.21
C ILE A 80 -2.86 -5.77 -12.65
N CYS A 81 -2.10 -5.03 -13.47
CA CYS A 81 -0.88 -4.38 -13.02
C CYS A 81 -1.18 -3.32 -11.95
N TYR A 82 -0.34 -3.22 -10.94
CA TYR A 82 -0.43 -2.20 -9.88
C TYR A 82 0.93 -1.50 -9.65
N GLY A 83 1.03 -0.74 -8.57
CA GLY A 83 2.30 -0.17 -8.11
C GLY A 83 2.88 0.88 -9.05
N GLY A 84 4.22 0.99 -9.04
CA GLY A 84 4.93 2.00 -9.84
C GLY A 84 4.68 1.84 -11.34
N THR A 85 4.64 0.59 -11.82
CA THR A 85 4.41 0.27 -13.23
C THR A 85 3.01 0.71 -13.67
N ALA A 86 1.99 0.47 -12.86
CA ALA A 86 0.64 0.96 -13.17
C ALA A 86 0.55 2.48 -13.15
N ILE A 87 1.05 3.14 -12.08
CA ILE A 87 1.04 4.60 -11.98
C ILE A 87 1.73 5.21 -13.21
N ASN A 88 2.89 4.68 -13.62
CA ASN A 88 3.61 5.19 -14.78
C ASN A 88 2.79 5.05 -16.07
N ASN A 89 2.25 3.87 -16.36
CA ASN A 89 1.64 3.60 -17.66
C ASN A 89 0.30 4.30 -17.88
N ILE A 90 -0.46 4.59 -16.82
CA ILE A 90 -1.71 5.33 -16.96
C ILE A 90 -1.49 6.83 -17.20
N LEU A 91 -0.26 7.34 -17.06
CA LEU A 91 0.06 8.74 -17.30
C LEU A 91 0.31 9.03 -18.78
N PRO A 92 0.06 10.28 -19.23
CA PRO A 92 0.53 10.74 -20.53
C PRO A 92 2.03 10.53 -20.68
N LYS A 93 2.51 10.20 -21.89
CA LYS A 93 3.91 9.85 -22.16
C LYS A 93 4.93 10.84 -21.59
N TYR A 94 4.69 12.14 -21.71
CA TYR A 94 5.58 13.19 -21.22
C TYR A 94 5.60 13.35 -19.68
N ALA A 95 4.66 12.70 -18.97
CA ALA A 95 4.56 12.71 -17.51
C ALA A 95 4.98 11.36 -16.89
N GLN A 96 5.36 10.39 -17.72
CA GLN A 96 5.91 9.11 -17.25
C GLN A 96 7.28 9.34 -16.62
N PHE A 97 7.54 8.64 -15.52
CA PHE A 97 8.77 8.78 -14.72
C PHE A 97 9.71 7.57 -14.85
N TYR A 98 9.26 6.47 -15.47
CA TYR A 98 10.13 5.35 -15.85
C TYR A 98 10.56 5.46 -17.31
N LYS A 99 11.85 5.21 -17.55
CA LYS A 99 12.46 5.20 -18.88
C LYS A 99 12.52 3.77 -19.40
N ARG A 100 11.46 3.32 -20.07
CA ARG A 100 11.32 1.94 -20.58
C ARG A 100 12.35 1.55 -21.64
N ASP A 101 13.02 2.53 -22.22
CA ASP A 101 14.13 2.37 -23.16
C ASP A 101 15.47 2.08 -22.45
N ILE A 102 15.53 2.24 -21.13
CA ILE A 102 16.76 2.14 -20.32
C ILE A 102 16.61 1.13 -19.18
N GLU A 103 15.43 1.05 -18.58
CA GLU A 103 15.15 0.20 -17.43
C GLU A 103 14.23 -0.98 -17.82
N ILE A 104 14.61 -2.19 -17.40
CA ILE A 104 13.74 -3.36 -17.50
C ILE A 104 12.61 -3.18 -16.48
N PRO A 105 11.33 -3.18 -16.90
CA PRO A 105 10.23 -3.06 -15.96
C PRO A 105 10.09 -4.33 -15.14
N ASP A 106 9.94 -4.16 -13.82
CA ASP A 106 9.40 -5.20 -12.95
C ASP A 106 7.87 -5.13 -13.00
N TYR A 107 7.24 -6.26 -13.36
CA TYR A 107 5.80 -6.35 -13.50
C TYR A 107 5.14 -6.78 -12.19
N ASP A 108 4.66 -5.80 -11.43
CA ASP A 108 3.75 -6.00 -10.30
C ASP A 108 2.31 -6.18 -10.81
N PHE A 109 1.67 -7.34 -10.57
CA PHE A 109 0.26 -7.54 -10.91
C PHE A 109 -0.52 -8.40 -9.93
N PHE A 110 -1.80 -8.08 -9.77
CA PHE A 110 -2.72 -8.84 -8.95
C PHE A 110 -3.26 -10.06 -9.69
N SER A 111 -3.46 -11.14 -8.95
CA SER A 111 -4.21 -12.31 -9.40
C SER A 111 -5.06 -12.88 -8.26
N SER A 112 -6.29 -13.29 -8.58
CA SER A 112 -7.10 -14.09 -7.66
C SER A 112 -6.60 -15.55 -7.53
N ASN A 113 -5.66 -15.97 -8.37
CA ASN A 113 -5.03 -17.29 -8.36
C ASN A 113 -3.48 -17.23 -8.49
N ALA A 114 -2.86 -16.28 -7.78
CA ALA A 114 -1.45 -15.91 -7.92
C ALA A 114 -0.45 -17.08 -7.85
N LEU A 115 -0.68 -18.09 -7.00
CA LEU A 115 0.22 -19.24 -6.88
C LEU A 115 0.32 -20.05 -8.18
N ASP A 116 -0.83 -20.38 -8.78
CA ASP A 116 -0.85 -21.18 -10.00
C ASP A 116 -0.39 -20.34 -11.19
N ASP A 117 -0.72 -19.04 -11.23
CA ASP A 117 -0.25 -18.14 -12.27
C ASP A 117 1.27 -17.96 -12.24
N ALA A 118 1.89 -17.92 -11.05
CA ALA A 118 3.35 -17.89 -10.92
C ALA A 118 4.01 -19.17 -11.46
N LYS A 119 3.39 -20.32 -11.18
CA LYS A 119 3.85 -21.61 -11.70
C LYS A 119 3.71 -21.68 -13.22
N GLU A 120 2.57 -21.25 -13.75
CA GLU A 120 2.27 -21.25 -15.19
C GLU A 120 3.21 -20.33 -15.96
N LEU A 121 3.47 -19.13 -15.44
CA LEU A 121 4.41 -18.20 -16.06
C LEU A 121 5.83 -18.79 -16.12
N ALA A 122 6.29 -19.44 -15.05
CA ALA A 122 7.57 -20.15 -15.05
C ALA A 122 7.60 -21.30 -16.09
N ASP A 123 6.52 -22.08 -16.20
CA ASP A 123 6.40 -23.13 -17.23
C ASP A 123 6.41 -22.55 -18.66
N ILE A 124 5.89 -21.35 -18.88
CA ILE A 124 5.94 -20.69 -20.20
C ILE A 124 7.38 -20.28 -20.55
N TYR A 125 8.13 -19.73 -19.60
CA TYR A 125 9.53 -19.37 -19.82
C TYR A 125 10.41 -20.59 -20.10
N GLU A 126 10.22 -21.69 -19.38
CA GLU A 126 10.96 -22.93 -19.65
C GLU A 126 10.69 -23.47 -21.06
N LYS A 127 9.42 -23.47 -21.49
CA LYS A 127 9.03 -23.84 -22.86
C LYS A 127 9.59 -22.91 -23.93
N ALA A 128 9.82 -21.64 -23.60
CA ALA A 128 10.46 -20.67 -24.49
C ALA A 128 12.00 -20.87 -24.58
N GLY A 129 12.58 -21.80 -23.81
CA GLY A 129 13.99 -22.17 -23.87
C GLY A 129 14.86 -21.55 -22.78
N TYR A 130 14.29 -20.83 -21.82
CA TYR A 130 15.04 -20.31 -20.68
C TYR A 130 15.33 -21.42 -19.66
N THR A 131 16.60 -21.57 -19.28
CA THR A 131 17.05 -22.66 -18.37
C THR A 131 17.02 -22.27 -16.90
N GLU A 132 17.29 -20.99 -16.59
CA GLU A 132 17.34 -20.46 -15.22
C GLU A 132 16.02 -19.78 -14.87
N VAL A 133 14.99 -20.58 -14.60
CA VAL A 133 13.65 -20.09 -14.24
C VAL A 133 13.30 -20.52 -12.82
N GLU A 134 12.88 -19.57 -11.98
CA GLU A 134 12.44 -19.85 -10.61
C GLU A 134 11.18 -19.06 -10.28
N ALA A 135 10.14 -19.75 -9.79
CA ALA A 135 9.02 -19.11 -9.11
C ALA A 135 9.07 -19.43 -7.62
N LYS A 136 8.98 -18.42 -6.75
CA LYS A 136 9.03 -18.62 -5.30
C LYS A 136 8.17 -17.62 -4.53
N SER A 137 7.82 -17.95 -3.28
CA SER A 137 7.15 -17.04 -2.37
C SER A 137 8.00 -15.78 -2.12
N GLY A 138 7.39 -14.61 -2.22
CA GLY A 138 7.97 -13.33 -1.85
C GLY A 138 8.09 -13.16 -0.33
N VAL A 139 8.49 -11.95 0.10
CA VAL A 139 8.60 -11.62 1.53
C VAL A 139 7.20 -11.63 2.18
N HIS A 140 6.25 -10.97 1.54
CA HIS A 140 4.86 -10.90 1.98
C HIS A 140 4.09 -12.18 1.63
N TYR A 141 3.13 -12.54 2.48
CA TYR A 141 2.26 -13.69 2.26
C TYR A 141 1.44 -13.50 0.97
N GLY A 142 1.29 -14.56 0.18
CA GLY A 142 0.49 -14.51 -1.06
C GLY A 142 1.09 -13.71 -2.22
N THR A 143 2.28 -13.14 -2.08
CA THR A 143 3.06 -12.61 -3.21
C THR A 143 4.05 -13.67 -3.68
N PHE A 144 4.17 -13.84 -5.00
CA PHE A 144 5.13 -14.75 -5.63
C PHE A 144 6.00 -13.98 -6.60
N LYS A 145 7.28 -14.33 -6.65
CA LYS A 145 8.27 -13.73 -7.54
C LYS A 145 8.67 -14.74 -8.59
N VAL A 146 8.69 -14.33 -9.86
CA VAL A 146 9.23 -15.12 -10.97
C VAL A 146 10.54 -14.50 -11.43
N PHE A 147 11.57 -15.33 -11.50
CA PHE A 147 12.90 -14.99 -11.97
C PHE A 147 13.20 -15.74 -13.26
N VAL A 148 13.80 -15.06 -14.22
CA VAL A 148 14.29 -15.64 -15.47
C VAL A 148 15.72 -15.13 -15.69
N ASN A 149 16.68 -16.03 -15.82
CA ASN A 149 18.11 -15.71 -15.87
C ASN A 149 18.55 -14.76 -14.74
N PHE A 150 18.05 -15.04 -13.53
CA PHE A 150 18.27 -14.25 -12.31
C PHE A 150 17.69 -12.83 -12.32
N ILE A 151 16.92 -12.46 -13.35
CA ILE A 151 16.20 -11.19 -13.44
C ILE A 151 14.81 -11.37 -12.82
N PRO A 152 14.42 -10.58 -11.80
CA PRO A 152 13.06 -10.56 -11.30
C PRO A 152 12.15 -9.95 -12.37
N ILE A 153 11.34 -10.76 -13.04
CA ILE A 153 10.51 -10.32 -14.16
C ILE A 153 9.08 -9.97 -13.73
N ALA A 154 8.60 -10.59 -12.65
CA ALA A 154 7.24 -10.41 -12.19
C ALA A 154 7.08 -10.66 -10.69
N ASP A 155 6.26 -9.80 -10.07
CA ASP A 155 5.68 -9.94 -8.74
C ASP A 155 4.17 -10.16 -8.87
N ILE A 156 3.72 -11.37 -8.53
CA ILE A 156 2.33 -11.80 -8.65
C ILE A 156 1.72 -11.84 -7.25
N THR A 157 0.86 -10.87 -6.93
CA THR A 157 0.26 -10.73 -5.60
C THR A 157 -1.16 -11.25 -5.59
N HIS A 158 -1.46 -12.14 -4.63
CA HIS A 158 -2.80 -12.62 -4.41
C HIS A 158 -3.71 -11.48 -3.95
N LEU A 159 -4.85 -11.32 -4.61
CA LEU A 159 -5.90 -10.39 -4.20
C LEU A 159 -7.20 -11.14 -4.00
N HIS A 160 -7.88 -10.87 -2.87
CA HIS A 160 -9.16 -11.48 -2.57
C HIS A 160 -10.14 -11.27 -3.73
N LYS A 161 -10.90 -12.32 -4.07
CA LYS A 161 -11.73 -12.35 -5.28
C LYS A 161 -12.70 -11.17 -5.35
N ASP A 162 -13.36 -10.82 -4.24
CA ASP A 162 -14.32 -9.72 -4.20
C ASP A 162 -13.68 -8.37 -4.54
N ILE A 163 -12.48 -8.12 -3.99
CA ILE A 163 -11.73 -6.90 -4.31
C ILE A 163 -11.23 -6.96 -5.75
N TYR A 164 -10.68 -8.09 -6.17
CA TYR A 164 -10.19 -8.31 -7.53
C TYR A 164 -11.27 -8.00 -8.57
N GLU A 165 -12.48 -8.52 -8.38
CA GLU A 165 -13.63 -8.26 -9.25
C GLU A 165 -14.05 -6.79 -9.23
N SER A 166 -14.04 -6.13 -8.06
CA SER A 166 -14.37 -4.71 -7.97
C SER A 166 -13.33 -3.85 -8.69
N ILE A 167 -12.03 -4.08 -8.48
CA ILE A 167 -10.97 -3.30 -9.15
C ILE A 167 -10.92 -3.58 -10.65
N THR A 168 -11.32 -4.79 -11.09
CA THR A 168 -11.36 -5.15 -12.52
C THR A 168 -12.34 -4.25 -13.27
N LYS A 169 -13.49 -3.95 -12.67
CA LYS A 169 -14.56 -3.14 -13.29
C LYS A 169 -14.11 -1.72 -13.61
N ASP A 170 -13.28 -1.15 -12.73
CA ASP A 170 -12.83 0.24 -12.83
C ASP A 170 -11.40 0.36 -13.41
N SER A 171 -10.82 -0.76 -13.87
CA SER A 171 -9.45 -0.81 -14.38
C SER A 171 -9.28 -0.03 -15.67
N ILE A 172 -8.09 0.57 -15.85
CA ILE A 172 -7.73 1.27 -17.08
C ILE A 172 -7.00 0.27 -17.98
N GLN A 173 -7.48 0.10 -19.21
CA GLN A 173 -6.84 -0.77 -20.19
C GLN A 173 -6.02 0.03 -21.20
N ILE A 174 -4.74 -0.30 -21.36
CA ILE A 174 -3.84 0.31 -22.36
C ILE A 174 -3.09 -0.82 -23.05
N ALA A 175 -3.16 -0.87 -24.39
CA ALA A 175 -2.53 -1.91 -25.20
C ALA A 175 -2.84 -3.35 -24.72
N GLY A 176 -4.09 -3.60 -24.29
CA GLY A 176 -4.52 -4.91 -23.81
C GLY A 176 -4.28 -5.16 -22.32
N ILE A 177 -3.27 -4.53 -21.71
CA ILE A 177 -2.93 -4.68 -20.29
C ILE A 177 -3.89 -3.87 -19.43
N LYS A 178 -4.39 -4.48 -18.34
CA LYS A 178 -5.20 -3.79 -17.33
C LYS A 178 -4.32 -3.22 -16.23
N TYR A 179 -4.58 -1.98 -15.86
CA TYR A 179 -3.93 -1.28 -14.75
C TYR A 179 -4.95 -0.97 -13.67
N ALA A 180 -4.54 -1.09 -12.41
CA ALA A 180 -5.38 -0.82 -11.26
C ALA A 180 -5.99 0.60 -11.35
N PRO A 181 -7.25 0.78 -10.89
CA PRO A 181 -7.92 2.07 -10.96
C PRO A 181 -7.14 3.18 -10.25
N PRO A 182 -7.19 4.45 -10.72
CA PRO A 182 -6.47 5.55 -10.09
C PRO A 182 -6.76 5.72 -8.59
N ASP A 183 -8.01 5.53 -8.17
CA ASP A 183 -8.39 5.65 -6.76
C ASP A 183 -7.87 4.47 -5.90
N PHE A 184 -7.66 3.29 -6.49
CA PHE A 184 -6.99 2.17 -5.81
C PHE A 184 -5.49 2.45 -5.65
N LEU A 185 -4.84 2.97 -6.70
CA LEU A 185 -3.44 3.39 -6.63
C LEU A 185 -3.25 4.52 -5.61
N ARG A 186 -4.20 5.45 -5.55
CA ARG A 186 -4.27 6.51 -4.55
C ARG A 186 -4.39 5.98 -3.14
N MET A 187 -5.29 5.04 -2.91
CA MET A 187 -5.41 4.33 -1.65
C MET A 187 -4.06 3.78 -1.21
N SER A 188 -3.36 3.05 -2.08
CA SER A 188 -2.08 2.43 -1.74
C SER A 188 -1.00 3.46 -1.38
N MET A 189 -0.99 4.63 -2.04
CA MET A 189 -0.02 5.69 -1.73
C MET A 189 -0.35 6.41 -0.43
N TYR A 190 -1.62 6.68 -0.14
CA TYR A 190 -2.03 7.22 1.15
C TYR A 190 -1.77 6.25 2.29
N LEU A 191 -1.95 4.96 2.03
CA LEU A 191 -1.64 3.91 2.99
C LEU A 191 -0.16 3.97 3.41
N GLU A 192 0.77 4.08 2.46
CA GLU A 192 2.20 4.24 2.74
C GLU A 192 2.51 5.53 3.51
N LEU A 193 1.96 6.67 3.07
CA LEU A 193 2.17 7.98 3.71
C LEU A 193 1.57 8.07 5.12
N SER A 194 0.57 7.23 5.41
CA SER A 194 -0.09 7.17 6.71
C SER A 194 0.63 6.29 7.74
N ARG A 195 1.74 5.63 7.39
CA ARG A 195 2.44 4.63 8.23
C ARG A 195 3.82 5.12 8.68
N PRO A 196 3.93 5.95 9.73
CA PRO A 196 5.21 6.52 10.16
C PRO A 196 6.17 5.48 10.75
N SER A 197 5.67 4.32 11.20
CA SER A 197 6.51 3.18 11.59
C SER A 197 6.81 2.22 10.43
N GLY A 198 6.30 2.48 9.23
CA GLY A 198 6.58 1.73 8.01
C GLY A 198 7.88 2.14 7.34
N ASP A 199 8.02 1.85 6.04
CA ASP A 199 9.21 2.25 5.28
C ASP A 199 9.14 3.71 4.81
N VAL A 200 9.50 4.61 5.73
CA VAL A 200 9.50 6.07 5.49
C VAL A 200 10.50 6.50 4.43
N SER A 201 11.50 5.66 4.07
CA SER A 201 12.45 5.98 2.99
C SER A 201 11.75 6.13 1.62
N ARG A 202 10.55 5.56 1.49
CA ARG A 202 9.74 5.60 0.26
C ARG A 202 8.86 6.85 0.17
N TRP A 203 8.65 7.58 1.25
CA TRP A 203 7.65 8.66 1.32
C TRP A 203 7.86 9.75 0.29
N GLU A 204 9.11 10.17 0.06
CA GLU A 204 9.41 11.19 -0.96
C GLU A 204 8.98 10.74 -2.36
N LYS A 205 9.33 9.49 -2.71
CA LYS A 205 8.98 8.87 -3.99
C LYS A 205 7.46 8.70 -4.12
N VAL A 206 6.80 8.25 -3.06
CA VAL A 206 5.34 8.08 -3.01
C VAL A 206 4.63 9.42 -3.18
N MET A 207 5.06 10.47 -2.47
CA MET A 207 4.44 11.79 -2.54
C MET A 207 4.56 12.43 -3.94
N LYS A 208 5.74 12.31 -4.58
CA LYS A 208 5.94 12.78 -5.97
C LYS A 208 4.97 12.08 -6.94
N ARG A 209 4.79 10.76 -6.80
CA ARG A 209 3.87 9.96 -7.63
C ARG A 209 2.41 10.34 -7.37
N LEU A 210 2.03 10.49 -6.11
CA LEU A 210 0.68 10.91 -5.71
C LEU A 210 0.35 12.28 -6.30
N ALA A 211 1.28 13.24 -6.26
CA ALA A 211 1.09 14.56 -6.84
C ALA A 211 0.85 14.52 -8.37
N ILE A 212 1.67 13.76 -9.10
CA ILE A 212 1.51 13.58 -10.55
C ILE A 212 0.18 12.89 -10.86
N MET A 213 -0.15 11.83 -10.13
CA MET A 213 -1.41 11.10 -10.33
C MET A 213 -2.62 11.95 -10.01
N ASN A 214 -2.60 12.77 -8.95
CA ASN A 214 -3.68 13.72 -8.64
C ASN A 214 -3.86 14.79 -9.71
N LYS A 215 -2.78 15.16 -10.42
CA LYS A 215 -2.84 16.11 -11.53
C LYS A 215 -3.52 15.52 -12.78
N TYR A 216 -3.16 14.30 -13.16
CA TYR A 216 -3.63 13.70 -14.42
C TYR A 216 -4.86 12.80 -14.27
N HIS A 217 -5.09 12.26 -13.08
CA HIS A 217 -6.23 11.41 -12.73
C HIS A 217 -6.89 11.92 -11.44
N PRO A 218 -7.48 13.13 -11.43
CA PRO A 218 -8.19 13.63 -10.26
C PRO A 218 -9.33 12.69 -9.86
N MET A 219 -9.69 12.67 -8.57
CA MET A 219 -10.88 11.93 -8.11
C MET A 219 -12.10 12.38 -8.91
N LYS A 220 -12.85 11.43 -9.48
CA LYS A 220 -14.02 11.71 -10.30
C LYS A 220 -15.29 11.42 -9.52
N ILE A 221 -16.12 12.42 -9.34
CA ILE A 221 -17.43 12.23 -8.71
C ILE A 221 -18.47 11.98 -9.79
N ASN A 222 -19.23 10.89 -9.63
CA ASN A 222 -20.29 10.52 -10.58
C ASN A 222 -21.59 11.29 -10.33
N ASN A 223 -21.92 11.54 -9.06
CA ASN A 223 -23.16 12.17 -8.62
C ASN A 223 -22.88 13.44 -7.82
N ASP A 224 -23.64 14.50 -8.03
CA ASP A 224 -23.46 15.74 -7.26
C ASP A 224 -23.58 15.44 -5.76
N CYS A 225 -22.53 15.76 -5.00
CA CYS A 225 -22.49 15.56 -3.56
C CYS A 225 -23.62 16.26 -2.81
N ASN A 226 -24.23 17.31 -3.37
CA ASN A 226 -25.39 17.96 -2.77
C ASN A 226 -26.66 17.10 -2.82
N THR A 227 -26.71 16.11 -3.72
CA THR A 227 -27.83 15.19 -3.89
C THR A 227 -27.69 13.91 -3.05
N ILE A 228 -26.52 13.71 -2.45
CA ILE A 228 -26.24 12.54 -1.61
C ILE A 228 -26.78 12.78 -0.19
N ASP A 229 -27.53 11.81 0.32
CA ASP A 229 -27.97 11.84 1.71
C ASP A 229 -26.83 11.42 2.64
N PHE A 230 -26.29 12.39 3.36
CA PHE A 230 -25.30 12.18 4.42
C PHE A 230 -25.92 11.84 5.77
N SER A 231 -27.23 12.06 5.93
CA SER A 231 -27.96 11.78 7.15
C SER A 231 -28.46 10.34 7.19
N LYS A 232 -28.67 9.81 8.40
CA LYS A 232 -29.54 8.65 8.61
C LYS A 232 -30.76 9.18 9.33
N LYS A 233 -31.95 9.07 8.73
CA LYS A 233 -33.19 9.38 9.46
C LYS A 233 -33.42 8.29 10.51
N ILE A 234 -33.06 8.55 11.76
CA ILE A 234 -33.27 7.64 12.88
C ILE A 234 -34.71 7.81 13.41
N ASP A 235 -35.40 6.71 13.71
CA ASP A 235 -36.74 6.71 14.30
C ASP A 235 -36.70 7.08 15.81
N ILE A 236 -36.01 8.17 16.19
CA ILE A 236 -35.94 8.72 17.56
C ILE A 236 -36.04 10.25 17.52
N THR A 237 -36.27 10.87 18.68
CA THR A 237 -36.29 12.34 18.76
C THR A 237 -34.90 12.93 18.53
N MET A 238 -34.81 14.18 18.03
CA MET A 238 -33.52 14.86 17.85
C MET A 238 -32.70 14.94 19.14
N ALA A 239 -33.35 15.16 20.28
CA ALA A 239 -32.68 15.21 21.59
C ALA A 239 -32.11 13.85 22.00
N GLU A 240 -32.81 12.75 21.70
CA GLU A 240 -32.29 11.39 21.93
C GLU A 240 -31.15 11.04 20.97
N GLU A 241 -31.22 11.47 19.71
CA GLU A 241 -30.15 11.30 18.73
C GLU A 241 -28.87 12.04 19.16
N GLU A 242 -29.00 13.29 19.58
CA GLU A 242 -27.87 14.07 20.11
C GLU A 242 -27.27 13.41 21.34
N LYS A 243 -28.10 12.99 22.30
CA LYS A 243 -27.63 12.26 23.49
C LYS A 243 -26.90 10.98 23.10
N LEU A 244 -27.45 10.18 22.18
CA LEU A 244 -26.84 8.95 21.71
C LEU A 244 -25.47 9.21 21.06
N HIS A 245 -25.40 10.23 20.20
CA HIS A 245 -24.16 10.62 19.54
C HIS A 245 -23.10 11.05 20.54
N LEU A 246 -23.44 11.89 21.53
CA LEU A 246 -22.53 12.33 22.58
C LEU A 246 -22.07 11.19 23.48
N THR A 247 -22.97 10.28 23.87
CA THR A 247 -22.61 9.08 24.64
C THR A 247 -21.59 8.23 23.89
N LEU A 248 -21.81 7.96 22.60
CA LEU A 248 -20.88 7.18 21.78
C LEU A 248 -19.52 7.88 21.62
N ARG A 249 -19.54 9.18 21.30
CA ARG A 249 -18.34 10.01 21.18
C ARG A 249 -17.48 9.91 22.46
N ASP A 250 -18.09 10.08 23.62
CA ASP A 250 -17.38 10.09 24.89
C ASP A 250 -16.79 8.71 25.21
N ILE A 251 -17.53 7.63 24.96
CA ILE A 251 -17.01 6.26 25.11
C ILE A 251 -15.78 6.03 24.23
N PHE A 252 -15.81 6.49 22.98
CA PHE A 252 -14.68 6.30 22.06
C PHE A 252 -13.47 7.15 22.43
N ILE A 253 -13.67 8.38 22.91
CA ILE A 253 -12.60 9.23 23.46
C ILE A 253 -11.97 8.56 24.68
N ASP A 254 -12.79 8.11 25.63
CA ASP A 254 -12.33 7.54 26.89
C ASP A 254 -11.61 6.19 26.68
N ASN A 255 -11.98 5.43 25.63
CA ASN A 255 -11.25 4.23 25.18
C ASN A 255 -9.95 4.55 24.41
N GLY A 256 -9.62 5.82 24.19
CA GLY A 256 -8.43 6.24 23.45
C GLY A 256 -8.44 5.81 21.99
N SER A 257 -9.63 5.64 21.40
CA SER A 257 -9.82 5.24 20.01
C SER A 257 -9.44 6.38 19.04
N VAL A 258 -9.05 6.02 17.82
CA VAL A 258 -8.74 7.01 16.78
C VAL A 258 -9.94 7.19 15.86
N PHE A 259 -10.46 8.41 15.76
CA PHE A 259 -11.57 8.74 14.87
C PHE A 259 -11.08 8.95 13.43
N PHE A 260 -11.69 8.26 12.47
CA PHE A 260 -11.43 8.47 11.04
C PHE A 260 -12.70 8.64 10.19
N GLY A 261 -13.88 8.47 10.81
CA GLY A 261 -15.19 8.52 10.16
C GLY A 261 -15.91 9.88 10.11
N GLY A 262 -17.22 9.85 10.38
CA GLY A 262 -18.07 11.04 10.44
C GLY A 262 -17.57 12.13 11.39
N TYR A 263 -17.22 11.76 12.62
CA TYR A 263 -16.76 12.72 13.63
C TYR A 263 -15.43 13.39 13.26
N SER A 264 -14.46 12.66 12.69
CA SER A 264 -13.21 13.28 12.19
C SER A 264 -13.50 14.22 11.02
N THR A 265 -14.40 13.83 10.11
CA THR A 265 -14.82 14.66 8.97
C THR A 265 -15.48 15.96 9.46
N HIS A 266 -16.34 15.88 10.48
CA HIS A 266 -16.90 17.05 11.15
C HIS A 266 -15.82 17.97 11.72
N LEU A 267 -14.79 17.42 12.38
CA LEU A 267 -13.69 18.22 12.92
C LEU A 267 -12.87 18.92 11.81
N TYR A 268 -12.59 18.21 10.71
CA TYR A 268 -11.93 18.79 9.53
C TYR A 268 -12.81 19.82 8.80
N SER A 269 -14.13 19.71 8.90
CA SER A 269 -15.08 20.59 8.21
C SER A 269 -14.96 22.07 8.59
N LYS A 270 -14.36 22.37 9.75
CA LYS A 270 -14.02 23.74 10.17
C LYS A 270 -13.05 24.44 9.22
N HIS A 271 -12.36 23.68 8.38
CA HIS A 271 -11.44 24.16 7.34
C HIS A 271 -12.04 24.03 5.93
N MET A 272 -13.33 23.71 5.82
CA MET A 272 -14.06 23.60 4.55
C MET A 272 -14.98 24.81 4.36
N GLY A 273 -15.45 25.03 3.12
CA GLY A 273 -16.50 26.01 2.86
C GLY A 273 -17.86 25.59 3.45
N GLU A 274 -18.72 26.57 3.75
CA GLU A 274 -19.98 26.37 4.48
C GLU A 274 -20.91 25.30 3.90
N SER A 275 -21.00 25.20 2.56
CA SER A 275 -21.85 24.22 1.90
C SER A 275 -21.41 22.79 2.22
N LYS A 276 -20.10 22.51 2.16
CA LYS A 276 -19.52 21.21 2.49
C LYS A 276 -19.65 20.90 3.97
N GLN A 277 -19.42 21.91 4.81
CA GLN A 277 -19.59 21.79 6.26
C GLN A 277 -21.00 21.33 6.63
N LYS A 278 -22.04 21.93 6.03
CA LYS A 278 -23.44 21.54 6.26
C LYS A 278 -23.75 20.11 5.81
N LEU A 279 -23.09 19.60 4.77
CA LEU A 279 -23.27 18.22 4.31
C LEU A 279 -22.65 17.23 5.29
N VAL A 280 -21.40 17.42 5.66
CA VAL A 280 -20.67 16.45 6.50
C VAL A 280 -21.09 16.46 7.97
N ASN A 281 -21.62 17.59 8.47
CA ASN A 281 -22.16 17.67 9.83
C ASN A 281 -23.40 16.78 10.06
N LYS A 282 -24.03 16.29 8.98
CA LYS A 282 -25.18 15.40 9.07
C LYS A 282 -24.80 13.93 9.25
N ILE A 283 -23.52 13.60 9.17
CA ILE A 283 -23.04 12.23 9.27
C ILE A 283 -23.22 11.74 10.71
N PRO A 284 -24.09 10.74 10.97
CA PRO A 284 -24.41 10.35 12.34
C PRO A 284 -23.55 9.21 12.87
N ASP A 285 -22.84 8.50 11.99
CA ASP A 285 -22.06 7.31 12.34
C ASP A 285 -20.59 7.62 12.65
N PHE A 286 -20.03 6.80 13.53
CA PHE A 286 -18.63 6.82 13.90
C PHE A 286 -17.88 5.71 13.17
N ASP A 287 -16.75 6.05 12.54
CA ASP A 287 -15.74 5.06 12.17
C ASP A 287 -14.50 5.33 13.02
N ILE A 288 -14.10 4.30 13.78
CA ILE A 288 -12.99 4.37 14.72
C ILE A 288 -12.02 3.20 14.55
N ILE A 289 -10.76 3.43 14.91
CA ILE A 289 -9.71 2.41 14.98
C ILE A 289 -9.41 2.13 16.46
N THR A 290 -9.38 0.85 16.83
CA THR A 290 -8.96 0.39 18.17
C THR A 290 -8.35 -1.02 18.09
N GLU A 291 -7.35 -1.32 18.92
CA GLU A 291 -6.69 -2.64 18.92
C GLU A 291 -7.60 -3.74 19.48
N ASP A 292 -8.45 -3.44 20.46
CA ASP A 292 -9.37 -4.41 21.06
C ASP A 292 -10.83 -4.06 20.69
N ILE A 293 -11.19 -4.43 19.47
CA ILE A 293 -12.51 -4.12 18.90
C ILE A 293 -13.65 -4.76 19.70
N GLU A 294 -13.45 -5.96 20.24
CA GLU A 294 -14.45 -6.72 21.00
C GLU A 294 -14.72 -6.05 22.36
N LYS A 295 -13.66 -5.67 23.09
CA LYS A 295 -13.80 -4.94 24.35
C LYS A 295 -14.45 -3.58 24.14
N CYS A 296 -14.05 -2.84 23.11
CA CYS A 296 -14.65 -1.55 22.79
C CYS A 296 -16.16 -1.70 22.49
N ALA A 297 -16.53 -2.69 21.66
CA ALA A 297 -17.92 -3.00 21.36
C ALA A 297 -18.74 -3.41 22.59
N LEU A 298 -18.14 -4.18 23.50
CA LEU A 298 -18.77 -4.58 24.76
C LEU A 298 -19.04 -3.37 25.66
N ILE A 299 -18.06 -2.48 25.85
CA ILE A 299 -18.22 -1.24 26.65
C ILE A 299 -19.34 -0.38 26.07
N VAL A 300 -19.38 -0.20 24.75
CA VAL A 300 -20.45 0.52 24.07
C VAL A 300 -21.81 -0.09 24.40
N LYS A 301 -21.94 -1.41 24.24
CA LYS A 301 -23.21 -2.11 24.51
C LYS A 301 -23.66 -1.95 25.96
N GLU A 302 -22.76 -2.10 26.93
CA GLU A 302 -23.08 -1.96 28.35
C GLU A 302 -23.54 -0.54 28.71
N HIS A 303 -22.86 0.48 28.17
CA HIS A 303 -23.25 1.88 28.37
C HIS A 303 -24.61 2.20 27.75
N LEU A 304 -24.85 1.77 26.50
CA LEU A 304 -26.13 1.99 25.85
C LEU A 304 -27.29 1.27 26.56
N GLN A 305 -27.04 0.06 27.09
CA GLN A 305 -28.03 -0.66 27.90
C GLN A 305 -28.34 0.07 29.21
N ARG A 306 -27.32 0.62 29.87
CA ARG A 306 -27.47 1.44 31.09
C ARG A 306 -28.31 2.69 30.82
N ASP A 307 -28.12 3.30 29.66
CA ASP A 307 -28.88 4.46 29.18
C ASP A 307 -30.29 4.10 28.65
N LYS A 308 -30.71 2.84 28.79
CA LYS A 308 -32.03 2.30 28.42
C LYS A 308 -32.31 2.28 26.91
N TYR A 309 -31.27 2.36 26.06
CA TYR A 309 -31.42 2.09 24.63
C TYR A 309 -31.76 0.60 24.42
N LYS A 310 -32.70 0.34 23.50
CA LYS A 310 -33.17 -1.03 23.18
C LYS A 310 -32.63 -1.48 21.81
N ASN A 311 -32.68 -2.78 21.56
CA ASN A 311 -32.33 -3.40 20.27
C ASN A 311 -30.89 -3.11 19.80
N ILE A 312 -29.93 -3.19 20.74
CA ILE A 312 -28.50 -3.03 20.44
C ILE A 312 -27.96 -4.35 19.89
N LYS A 313 -27.39 -4.34 18.69
CA LYS A 313 -26.76 -5.50 18.05
C LYS A 313 -25.30 -5.22 17.76
N ILE A 314 -24.46 -6.22 18.02
CA ILE A 314 -23.05 -6.27 17.63
C ILE A 314 -22.96 -7.24 16.46
N ILE A 315 -22.45 -6.79 15.33
CA ILE A 315 -22.29 -7.60 14.12
C ILE A 315 -20.80 -7.65 13.78
N ASN A 316 -20.24 -8.85 13.75
CA ASN A 316 -18.83 -9.07 13.44
C ASN A 316 -18.66 -9.25 11.93
N HIS A 317 -17.66 -8.58 11.38
CA HIS A 317 -17.26 -8.67 9.98
C HIS A 317 -15.80 -9.12 9.90
N GLU A 318 -15.56 -10.23 9.19
CA GLU A 318 -14.22 -10.73 8.93
C GLU A 318 -13.44 -9.81 7.97
N ALA A 319 -12.12 -9.88 8.02
CA ALA A 319 -11.26 -9.15 7.10
C ALA A 319 -11.46 -9.60 5.64
N ILE A 320 -11.40 -8.67 4.69
CA ILE A 320 -11.40 -8.99 3.25
C ILE A 320 -9.99 -8.75 2.71
N GLY A 321 -9.24 -9.86 2.56
CA GLY A 321 -7.83 -9.81 2.18
C GLY A 321 -7.02 -8.96 3.14
N GLU A 322 -6.00 -8.26 2.63
CA GLU A 322 -5.14 -7.36 3.41
C GLU A 322 -5.65 -5.89 3.41
N ILE A 323 -6.82 -5.64 2.82
CA ILE A 323 -7.29 -4.28 2.51
C ILE A 323 -8.36 -3.83 3.49
N ILE A 324 -9.36 -4.68 3.77
CA ILE A 324 -10.45 -4.35 4.69
C ILE A 324 -10.20 -5.05 6.01
N PRO A 325 -9.97 -4.32 7.11
CA PRO A 325 -9.73 -4.93 8.41
C PRO A 325 -10.95 -5.68 8.91
N LYS A 326 -10.68 -6.63 9.82
CA LYS A 326 -11.71 -7.15 10.71
C LYS A 326 -12.34 -5.98 11.47
N HIS A 327 -13.67 -5.98 11.56
CA HIS A 327 -14.37 -4.88 12.22
C HIS A 327 -15.71 -5.30 12.79
N ILE A 328 -16.21 -4.47 13.70
CA ILE A 328 -17.50 -4.66 14.36
C ILE A 328 -18.42 -3.50 13.99
N GLU A 329 -19.65 -3.84 13.63
CA GLU A 329 -20.73 -2.89 13.43
C GLU A 329 -21.65 -2.89 14.66
N ILE A 330 -21.86 -1.70 15.23
CA ILE A 330 -22.82 -1.47 16.32
C ILE A 330 -24.12 -0.92 15.73
N LYS A 331 -25.20 -1.68 15.85
CA LYS A 331 -26.56 -1.22 15.48
C LYS A 331 -27.38 -0.89 16.70
N VAL A 332 -28.14 0.20 16.62
CA VAL A 332 -29.22 0.55 17.55
C VAL A 332 -30.52 0.56 16.75
N GLY A 333 -31.43 -0.38 17.05
CA GLY A 333 -32.60 -0.62 16.21
C GLY A 333 -32.21 -1.16 14.83
N LYS A 334 -32.52 -0.39 13.77
CA LYS A 334 -32.15 -0.72 12.38
C LYS A 334 -30.95 0.07 11.84
N TYR A 335 -30.37 0.94 12.65
CA TYR A 335 -29.36 1.91 12.21
C TYR A 335 -27.98 1.55 12.71
N SER A 336 -27.00 1.55 11.82
CA SER A 336 -25.58 1.43 12.16
C SER A 336 -25.10 2.75 12.76
N MET A 337 -24.66 2.71 14.01
CA MET A 337 -24.21 3.89 14.76
C MET A 337 -22.69 4.00 14.81
N ALA A 338 -21.98 2.88 14.78
CA ALA A 338 -20.53 2.87 14.77
C ALA A 338 -19.98 1.64 14.05
N PHE A 339 -18.82 1.83 13.42
CA PHE A 339 -17.96 0.77 12.91
C PHE A 339 -16.60 0.86 13.61
N ILE A 340 -16.19 -0.25 14.21
CA ILE A 340 -15.00 -0.36 15.06
C ILE A 340 -14.00 -1.27 14.36
N TYR A 341 -12.93 -0.70 13.80
CA TYR A 341 -11.96 -1.40 12.97
C TYR A 341 -10.68 -1.73 13.74
N GLU A 342 -10.15 -2.92 13.51
CA GLU A 342 -8.82 -3.30 13.96
C GLU A 342 -7.75 -2.60 13.10
N PRO A 343 -6.66 -2.07 13.67
CA PRO A 343 -5.59 -1.50 12.89
C PRO A 343 -4.82 -2.58 12.10
N ILE A 344 -4.70 -2.41 10.78
CA ILE A 344 -3.86 -3.28 9.93
C ILE A 344 -2.37 -2.90 9.94
N ALA A 345 -2.05 -1.75 10.51
CA ALA A 345 -0.71 -1.17 10.59
C ALA A 345 -0.67 -0.06 11.67
N CYS A 346 0.50 0.55 11.89
CA CYS A 346 0.57 1.76 12.71
C CYS A 346 0.12 2.98 11.88
N HIS A 347 -1.13 3.40 12.04
CA HIS A 347 -1.72 4.49 11.27
C HIS A 347 -1.59 5.85 11.96
N SER A 348 -1.15 6.85 11.21
CA SER A 348 -0.88 8.19 11.73
C SER A 348 -2.15 8.89 12.21
N TYR A 349 -2.02 9.61 13.31
CA TYR A 349 -3.09 10.43 13.87
C TYR A 349 -2.53 11.72 14.48
N ASN A 350 -3.42 12.67 14.75
CA ASN A 350 -3.16 13.91 15.46
C ASN A 350 -3.98 13.94 16.76
N GLU A 351 -3.43 14.58 17.78
CA GLU A 351 -4.14 14.85 19.03
C GLU A 351 -4.61 16.30 19.03
N ILE A 352 -5.89 16.50 19.37
CA ILE A 352 -6.48 17.83 19.55
C ILE A 352 -7.25 17.90 20.85
N SER A 353 -7.42 19.10 21.38
CA SER A 353 -8.28 19.33 22.55
C SER A 353 -9.68 19.71 22.10
N VAL A 354 -10.69 18.96 22.55
CA VAL A 354 -12.12 19.26 22.38
C VAL A 354 -12.78 19.12 23.74
N ASP A 355 -13.48 20.16 24.20
CA ASP A 355 -14.15 20.17 25.51
C ASP A 355 -13.23 19.75 26.68
N SER A 356 -11.98 20.23 26.66
CA SER A 356 -10.92 19.88 27.63
C SER A 356 -10.51 18.39 27.64
N LYS A 357 -11.01 17.57 26.70
CA LYS A 357 -10.56 16.20 26.46
C LYS A 357 -9.57 16.14 25.30
N THR A 358 -8.59 15.23 25.40
CA THR A 358 -7.70 14.91 24.28
C THR A 358 -8.38 13.92 23.36
N VAL A 359 -8.55 14.29 22.09
CA VAL A 359 -9.18 13.47 21.05
C VAL A 359 -8.12 13.08 20.02
N LYS A 360 -8.06 11.78 19.70
CA LYS A 360 -7.19 11.25 18.64
C LYS A 360 -7.95 11.23 17.31
N VAL A 361 -7.47 11.96 16.33
CA VAL A 361 -8.09 12.08 15.01
C VAL A 361 -7.10 11.60 13.96
N ALA A 362 -7.50 10.62 13.15
CA ALA A 362 -6.71 10.13 12.03
C ALA A 362 -6.32 11.30 11.12
N THR A 363 -5.08 11.29 10.60
CA THR A 363 -4.68 12.26 9.58
C THR A 363 -5.53 12.09 8.32
N ILE A 364 -5.59 13.11 7.46
CA ILE A 364 -6.28 12.99 6.17
C ILE A 364 -5.69 11.83 5.34
N ASP A 365 -4.38 11.63 5.37
CA ASP A 365 -3.71 10.51 4.71
C ASP A 365 -4.27 9.15 5.20
N THR A 366 -4.41 8.97 6.52
CA THR A 366 -5.04 7.77 7.10
C THR A 366 -6.51 7.64 6.67
N ILE A 367 -7.31 8.71 6.74
CA ILE A 367 -8.73 8.65 6.37
C ILE A 367 -8.89 8.26 4.89
N LEU A 368 -8.09 8.86 4.00
CA LEU A 368 -8.13 8.58 2.57
C LEU A 368 -7.69 7.14 2.26
N ALA A 369 -6.71 6.59 2.99
CA ALA A 369 -6.35 5.18 2.86
C ALA A 369 -7.55 4.27 3.15
N PHE A 370 -8.26 4.49 4.26
CA PHE A 370 -9.43 3.68 4.61
C PHE A 370 -10.60 3.90 3.63
N TYR A 371 -11.00 5.14 3.39
CA TYR A 371 -12.19 5.43 2.59
C TYR A 371 -12.05 4.99 1.14
N LEU A 372 -10.88 5.19 0.54
CA LEU A 372 -10.63 4.71 -0.83
C LEU A 372 -10.54 3.19 -0.90
N SER A 373 -10.14 2.51 0.19
CA SER A 373 -10.18 1.04 0.26
C SER A 373 -11.62 0.51 0.27
N PHE A 374 -12.51 1.19 1.00
CA PHE A 374 -13.92 0.80 1.16
C PHE A 374 -14.71 0.87 -0.15
N LEU A 375 -14.27 1.68 -1.12
CA LEU A 375 -14.85 1.73 -2.47
C LEU A 375 -14.84 0.38 -3.20
N TYR A 376 -13.93 -0.53 -2.81
CA TYR A 376 -13.72 -1.82 -3.47
C TYR A 376 -14.21 -3.03 -2.67
N ALA A 377 -14.69 -2.83 -1.43
CA ALA A 377 -15.11 -3.91 -0.53
C ALA A 377 -16.50 -4.52 -0.83
N ASN A 378 -17.28 -3.89 -1.73
CA ASN A 378 -18.63 -4.30 -2.11
C ASN A 378 -19.56 -4.65 -0.93
N MET A 379 -19.47 -3.90 0.18
CA MET A 379 -20.33 -4.10 1.35
C MET A 379 -21.56 -3.20 1.32
N PRO A 380 -22.74 -3.67 1.76
CA PRO A 380 -23.99 -2.88 1.69
C PRO A 380 -23.95 -1.54 2.43
N HIS A 381 -23.17 -1.43 3.51
CA HIS A 381 -23.04 -0.19 4.30
C HIS A 381 -22.08 0.83 3.67
N TYR A 382 -21.28 0.46 2.68
CA TYR A 382 -20.37 1.37 2.00
C TYR A 382 -21.03 1.98 0.76
N ASN A 383 -21.66 3.14 0.96
CA ASN A 383 -22.14 3.95 -0.16
C ASN A 383 -20.96 4.62 -0.87
N LYS A 384 -20.65 4.16 -2.10
CA LYS A 384 -19.50 4.64 -2.88
C LYS A 384 -19.51 6.15 -3.14
N ASP A 385 -20.66 6.72 -3.49
CA ASP A 385 -20.77 8.15 -3.77
C ASP A 385 -20.53 8.98 -2.51
N ARG A 386 -21.10 8.56 -1.38
CA ARG A 386 -20.87 9.19 -0.07
C ARG A 386 -19.39 9.16 0.31
N LEU A 387 -18.75 7.99 0.21
CA LEU A 387 -17.32 7.81 0.50
C LEU A 387 -16.46 8.70 -0.39
N LEU A 388 -16.74 8.74 -1.69
CA LEU A 388 -15.98 9.52 -2.66
C LEU A 388 -16.15 11.03 -2.48
N CYS A 389 -17.36 11.48 -2.14
CA CYS A 389 -17.60 12.87 -1.77
C CYS A 389 -16.81 13.30 -0.54
N ILE A 390 -16.80 12.48 0.54
CA ILE A 390 -16.02 12.80 1.74
C ILE A 390 -14.52 12.79 1.43
N ALA A 391 -14.04 11.76 0.72
CA ALA A 391 -12.65 11.68 0.30
C ALA A 391 -12.24 12.91 -0.52
N MET A 392 -13.07 13.37 -1.46
CA MET A 392 -12.80 14.60 -2.21
C MET A 392 -12.76 15.84 -1.31
N PHE A 393 -13.69 15.99 -0.37
CA PHE A 393 -13.70 17.15 0.53
C PHE A 393 -12.46 17.20 1.44
N LEU A 394 -12.07 16.05 1.99
CA LEU A 394 -10.85 15.93 2.79
C LEU A 394 -9.60 16.17 1.94
N PHE A 395 -9.53 15.60 0.74
CA PHE A 395 -8.44 15.86 -0.20
C PHE A 395 -8.30 17.36 -0.52
N GLN A 396 -9.41 18.05 -0.81
CA GLN A 396 -9.37 19.49 -1.08
C GLN A 396 -8.92 20.29 0.14
N THR A 397 -9.36 19.90 1.33
CA THR A 397 -8.93 20.51 2.61
C THR A 397 -7.43 20.32 2.81
N GLU A 398 -6.92 19.11 2.59
CA GLU A 398 -5.49 18.82 2.63
C GLU A 398 -4.72 19.70 1.65
N GLN A 399 -5.16 19.80 0.39
CA GLN A 399 -4.46 20.54 -0.65
C GLN A 399 -4.36 22.04 -0.34
N GLN A 400 -5.42 22.62 0.24
CA GLN A 400 -5.44 24.02 0.67
C GLN A 400 -4.53 24.29 1.87
N ASN A 401 -4.33 23.29 2.73
CA ASN A 401 -3.67 23.44 4.03
C ASN A 401 -2.35 22.65 4.15
N ARG A 402 -1.80 22.14 3.04
CA ARG A 402 -0.72 21.13 3.04
C ARG A 402 0.58 21.54 3.74
N LEU A 403 0.79 22.84 3.97
CA LEU A 403 1.99 23.40 4.64
C LEU A 403 1.74 23.84 6.09
N GLU A 404 0.52 23.71 6.62
CA GLU A 404 0.15 24.23 7.95
C GLU A 404 0.89 23.55 9.11
N GLN A 405 1.10 22.23 9.02
CA GLN A 405 1.89 21.43 9.97
C GLN A 405 1.52 21.60 11.46
N LYS A 406 0.25 21.91 11.77
CA LYS A 406 -0.24 22.16 13.14
C LYS A 406 -1.64 21.59 13.38
N GLY A 407 -1.92 21.26 14.65
CA GLY A 407 -3.23 20.76 15.09
C GLY A 407 -3.71 19.56 14.25
N ILE A 408 -5.01 19.56 13.92
CA ILE A 408 -5.63 18.51 13.10
C ILE A 408 -5.08 18.47 11.66
N LEU A 409 -4.54 19.59 11.17
CA LEU A 409 -3.99 19.76 9.81
C LEU A 409 -2.51 19.35 9.71
N LYS A 410 -1.89 18.89 10.80
CA LYS A 410 -0.53 18.36 10.75
C LYS A 410 -0.49 17.11 9.87
N ARG A 411 0.39 17.10 8.87
CA ARG A 411 0.64 15.95 8.01
C ARG A 411 1.95 15.27 8.42
N PHE A 412 2.14 14.04 7.96
CA PHE A 412 3.36 13.27 8.24
C PHE A 412 3.60 13.14 9.75
N SER A 413 2.51 12.98 10.51
CA SER A 413 2.58 12.80 11.96
C SER A 413 3.34 11.52 12.28
N ILE A 414 4.30 11.60 13.20
CA ILE A 414 5.04 10.45 13.72
C ILE A 414 4.22 9.63 14.71
N ASN A 415 3.19 10.24 15.32
CA ASN A 415 2.29 9.55 16.23
C ASN A 415 1.38 8.65 15.40
N CYS A 416 1.37 7.36 15.73
CA CYS A 416 0.50 6.39 15.09
C CYS A 416 -0.10 5.40 16.08
N TYR A 417 -1.18 4.76 15.65
CA TYR A 417 -1.97 3.83 16.43
C TYR A 417 -2.03 2.46 15.74
N GLY A 418 -1.85 1.39 16.51
CA GLY A 418 -1.68 0.02 16.02
C GLY A 418 -0.22 -0.41 15.91
N LYS A 419 0.02 -1.65 15.47
CA LYS A 419 1.37 -2.21 15.28
C LYS A 419 1.72 -2.28 13.79
N GLN A 420 2.87 -1.72 13.41
CA GLN A 420 3.43 -1.96 12.09
C GLN A 420 4.21 -3.26 12.08
N THR A 421 3.86 -4.19 11.18
CA THR A 421 4.64 -5.41 10.97
C THR A 421 6.01 -5.08 10.39
N THR A 422 7.07 -5.54 11.03
CA THR A 422 8.45 -5.41 10.54
C THR A 422 8.91 -6.61 9.71
N LEU A 423 10.07 -6.51 9.06
CA LEU A 423 10.68 -7.67 8.38
C LEU A 423 11.01 -8.79 9.37
N GLU A 424 11.41 -8.45 10.59
CA GLU A 424 11.66 -9.38 11.68
C GLU A 424 10.36 -10.09 12.10
N ASP A 425 9.26 -9.34 12.24
CA ASP A 425 7.93 -9.92 12.52
C ASP A 425 7.54 -10.91 11.41
N ILE A 426 7.67 -10.53 10.13
CA ILE A 426 7.36 -11.40 8.98
C ILE A 426 8.19 -12.68 9.03
N ARG A 427 9.49 -12.58 9.33
CA ARG A 427 10.38 -13.75 9.47
C ARG A 427 9.95 -14.64 10.64
N SER A 428 9.56 -14.04 11.77
CA SER A 428 9.05 -14.79 12.92
C SER A 428 7.76 -15.52 12.59
N ILE A 429 6.78 -14.83 11.98
CA ILE A 429 5.51 -15.42 11.54
C ILE A 429 5.75 -16.59 10.58
N LYS A 430 6.65 -16.42 9.61
CA LYS A 430 7.03 -17.51 8.70
C LYS A 430 7.69 -18.69 9.44
N SER A 431 8.56 -18.43 10.41
CA SER A 431 9.18 -19.49 11.22
C SER A 431 8.14 -20.29 12.00
N ASP A 432 7.18 -19.59 12.61
CA ASP A 432 6.14 -20.23 13.41
C ASP A 432 5.14 -20.99 12.55
N LYS A 433 4.74 -20.44 11.39
CA LYS A 433 3.93 -21.15 10.40
C LYS A 433 4.62 -22.41 9.87
N PHE A 434 5.94 -22.37 9.68
CA PHE A 434 6.69 -23.57 9.27
C PHE A 434 6.65 -24.66 10.35
N LYS A 435 6.80 -24.30 11.64
CA LYS A 435 6.67 -25.25 12.76
C LYS A 435 5.26 -25.81 12.84
N GLU A 436 4.25 -24.94 12.80
CA GLU A 436 2.82 -25.32 12.82
C GLU A 436 2.49 -26.35 11.74
N PHE A 437 2.93 -26.11 10.49
CA PHE A 437 2.69 -27.04 9.38
C PHE A 437 3.43 -28.36 9.54
N LYS A 438 4.65 -28.33 10.10
CA LYS A 438 5.42 -29.54 10.39
C LYS A 438 4.73 -30.38 11.47
N ASP A 439 4.28 -29.74 12.55
CA ASP A 439 3.67 -30.40 13.71
C ASP A 439 2.27 -30.93 13.38
N SER A 440 1.52 -30.20 12.54
CA SER A 440 0.18 -30.59 12.07
C SER A 440 0.21 -31.58 10.89
N GLY A 441 1.39 -31.91 10.36
CA GLY A 441 1.54 -32.85 9.24
C GLY A 441 1.00 -32.33 7.89
N ILE A 442 0.90 -31.00 7.71
CA ILE A 442 0.44 -30.41 6.46
C ILE A 442 1.43 -30.74 5.34
N SER A 443 0.91 -31.29 4.24
CA SER A 443 1.73 -31.63 3.08
C SER A 443 2.38 -30.38 2.47
N LYS A 444 3.65 -30.50 2.09
CA LYS A 444 4.37 -29.47 1.31
C LYS A 444 3.74 -29.22 -0.05
N ASP A 445 2.96 -30.17 -0.54
CA ASP A 445 2.23 -30.03 -1.80
C ASP A 445 0.91 -29.29 -1.68
N SER A 446 0.42 -29.08 -0.44
CA SER A 446 -0.83 -28.38 -0.20
C SER A 446 -0.75 -26.92 -0.66
N LYS A 447 -1.89 -26.39 -1.12
CA LYS A 447 -2.01 -24.97 -1.48
C LYS A 447 -1.63 -24.07 -0.30
N GLU A 448 -2.10 -24.42 0.90
CA GLU A 448 -1.81 -23.67 2.11
C GLU A 448 -0.31 -23.55 2.41
N TYR A 449 0.44 -24.66 2.35
CA TYR A 449 1.89 -24.63 2.53
C TYR A 449 2.57 -23.78 1.46
N LYS A 450 2.17 -23.95 0.20
CA LYS A 450 2.76 -23.23 -0.94
C LYS A 450 2.50 -21.73 -0.85
N MET A 451 1.36 -21.28 -0.34
CA MET A 451 1.12 -19.84 -0.12
C MET A 451 2.17 -19.16 0.76
N TRP A 452 2.84 -19.90 1.65
CA TRP A 452 3.89 -19.41 2.52
C TRP A 452 5.32 -19.69 2.03
N PHE A 453 5.55 -20.89 1.48
CA PHE A 453 6.88 -21.44 1.21
C PHE A 453 7.01 -22.01 -0.20
N PHE A 454 6.29 -21.45 -1.17
CA PHE A 454 6.40 -21.88 -2.56
C PHE A 454 7.82 -21.75 -3.08
N LYS A 455 8.30 -22.82 -3.70
CA LYS A 455 9.51 -22.83 -4.52
C LYS A 455 9.28 -23.79 -5.67
N TYR A 456 9.56 -23.32 -6.87
CA TYR A 456 9.31 -24.05 -8.09
C TYR A 456 10.36 -23.70 -9.14
N ASN A 457 11.02 -24.72 -9.64
CA ASN A 457 11.88 -24.64 -10.82
C ASN A 457 11.33 -25.65 -11.84
N PRO A 458 10.88 -25.21 -13.02
CA PRO A 458 10.35 -26.11 -14.04
C PRO A 458 11.40 -27.10 -14.56
N THR A 459 12.70 -26.76 -14.53
CA THR A 459 13.77 -27.64 -15.02
C THR A 459 14.11 -28.78 -14.05
N ASP A 460 13.79 -28.64 -12.76
CA ASP A 460 13.93 -29.72 -11.75
C ASP A 460 13.04 -30.94 -12.06
N LYS A 461 12.08 -30.82 -13.00
CA LYS A 461 11.24 -31.95 -13.45
C LYS A 461 12.02 -33.04 -14.19
N ILE A 462 13.24 -32.77 -14.65
CA ILE A 462 14.00 -33.67 -15.54
C ILE A 462 14.75 -34.79 -14.78
N GLU A 463 14.93 -34.74 -13.45
CA GLU A 463 15.67 -35.78 -12.74
C GLU A 463 14.94 -36.39 -11.54
N LYS A 464 14.17 -37.45 -11.81
CA LYS A 464 14.13 -38.62 -10.92
C LYS A 464 14.41 -39.87 -11.74
N PRO A 465 15.66 -40.35 -11.83
CA PRO A 465 15.90 -41.70 -12.30
C PRO A 465 15.15 -42.67 -11.38
N ILE A 466 14.30 -43.51 -11.97
CA ILE A 466 13.60 -44.59 -11.29
C ILE A 466 14.67 -45.55 -10.76
N ILE A 467 15.07 -45.41 -9.51
CA ILE A 467 15.89 -46.42 -8.83
C ILE A 467 14.96 -47.63 -8.60
N VAL A 468 14.97 -48.56 -9.56
CA VAL A 468 14.41 -49.90 -9.37
C VAL A 468 15.22 -50.57 -8.27
N LYS A 469 14.71 -50.55 -7.03
CA LYS A 469 15.28 -51.31 -5.91
C LYS A 469 15.19 -52.80 -6.23
N LYS A 470 16.28 -53.41 -6.68
CA LYS A 470 16.46 -54.88 -6.65
C LYS A 470 16.38 -55.34 -5.19
N LYS A 471 15.31 -56.05 -4.83
CA LYS A 471 15.18 -56.76 -3.56
C LYS A 471 16.22 -57.89 -3.52
N THR A 472 17.24 -57.77 -2.68
CA THR A 472 18.04 -58.91 -2.24
C THR A 472 17.46 -59.45 -0.94
N ASN A 473 16.91 -60.67 -1.00
CA ASN A 473 16.44 -61.41 0.17
C ASN A 473 17.65 -61.79 1.04
N LYS A 474 17.72 -61.27 2.28
CA LYS A 474 18.60 -61.80 3.33
C LYS A 474 17.76 -62.45 4.42
N THR A 475 17.99 -63.75 4.59
CA THR A 475 17.42 -64.63 5.59
C THR A 475 17.86 -64.24 7.01
N ARG A 476 16.91 -64.24 7.95
CA ARG A 476 17.10 -64.00 9.39
C ARG A 476 17.96 -65.09 10.03
N LYS A 477 18.94 -64.69 10.85
CA LYS A 477 19.38 -65.48 12.02
C LYS A 477 19.37 -64.60 13.27
N ASN A 478 18.57 -65.01 14.24
CA ASN A 478 18.51 -64.46 15.60
C ASN A 478 19.77 -64.83 16.38
N LYS A 479 20.29 -63.92 17.21
CA LYS A 479 20.79 -64.27 18.55
C LYS A 479 20.85 -63.08 19.51
N GLN A 480 20.11 -63.28 20.61
CA GLN A 480 20.12 -62.77 21.98
C GLN A 480 20.84 -61.47 22.39
N LYS A 481 20.07 -60.69 23.17
CA LYS A 481 20.42 -59.53 23.99
C LYS A 481 21.32 -59.88 25.19
N SER A 482 22.20 -58.94 25.55
CA SER A 482 22.70 -58.72 26.91
C SER A 482 22.58 -57.21 27.26
N PRO A 483 22.55 -56.84 28.56
CA PRO A 483 21.80 -55.68 29.04
C PRO A 483 22.54 -54.34 29.00
N LYS A 484 21.73 -53.28 29.10
CA LYS A 484 22.08 -51.86 29.19
C LYS A 484 22.94 -51.54 30.43
N GLU A 485 23.91 -50.64 30.25
CA GLU A 485 24.34 -49.68 31.27
C GLU A 485 24.40 -48.27 30.65
N HIS A 486 24.05 -47.27 31.45
CA HIS A 486 23.93 -45.85 31.13
C HIS A 486 24.39 -45.09 32.41
N PRO A 487 24.60 -43.77 32.35
CA PRO A 487 25.72 -42.97 31.85
C PRO A 487 26.71 -42.54 32.98
N ILE A 488 27.76 -41.80 32.58
CA ILE A 488 28.66 -40.98 33.43
C ILE A 488 29.78 -41.77 34.12
N LEU A 489 30.88 -41.95 33.39
CA LEU A 489 32.22 -42.22 33.95
C LEU A 489 33.28 -41.94 32.87
N ALA A 490 33.51 -40.65 32.60
CA ALA A 490 34.75 -40.15 31.98
C ALA A 490 34.79 -38.61 32.04
N LEU A 491 34.54 -38.03 33.22
CA LEU A 491 35.03 -36.70 33.55
C LEU A 491 36.46 -36.87 34.11
N LEU A 492 37.47 -36.54 33.28
CA LEU A 492 38.87 -36.20 33.61
C LEU A 492 39.80 -37.35 34.09
N PRO A 493 41.14 -37.19 34.08
CA PRO A 493 42.03 -36.76 32.98
C PRO A 493 43.20 -37.76 32.77
N LYS A 494 43.81 -37.77 31.59
CA LYS A 494 45.25 -38.03 31.40
C LYS A 494 45.77 -37.19 30.25
#